data_AF-A0A7C5W1Q1-F1
#
_entry.id   AF-A0A7C5W1Q1-F1
#
_cell.length_a   1.000
_cell.length_b   1.000
_cell.length_c   1.000
_cell.angle_alpha   90.00
_cell.angle_beta   90.00
_cell.angle_gamma   90.00
#
_symmetry.space_group_name_H-M   'P 1'
#
loop_
_entity.id
_entity.type
_entity.pdbx_description
1 polymer ?
#
loop_
_entity_poly.entity_id
_entity_poly.type
_entity_poly.pdbx_seq_one_letter_code
_entity_poly.pdbx_strand_id
1 'polypeptide(L)'
;MRNTGMRWGLLPIIYERPLKICQRHKEAHMQVNVTFRQMEHSDALKQYAEEKMSKLKKLLKPPVDARVTFSVEKFSHIADLAINAGGVTINASEKSEDMYSSFDLAYSKIERQIRKYKEKQQNR
;
A
#
# COMPACT_ATOMS: atom_id res chain seq x y z
N MET A 1 15.45 -14.85 -71.36
CA MET A 1 15.13 -16.07 -70.59
C MET A 1 15.18 -15.76 -69.10
N ARG A 2 14.23 -16.35 -68.36
CA ARG A 2 13.93 -16.13 -66.94
C ARG A 2 15.16 -16.42 -66.06
N ASN A 3 15.47 -15.55 -65.10
CA ASN A 3 15.45 -16.02 -63.71
C ASN A 3 15.26 -14.87 -62.72
N THR A 4 14.24 -15.04 -61.89
CA THR A 4 13.85 -14.22 -60.75
C THR A 4 14.81 -14.45 -59.58
N GLY A 5 15.30 -13.37 -58.98
CA GLY A 5 16.09 -13.43 -57.75
C GLY A 5 15.87 -12.17 -56.92
N MET A 6 14.75 -12.15 -56.20
CA MET A 6 14.51 -11.18 -55.12
C MET A 6 15.61 -11.31 -54.06
N ARG A 7 16.16 -10.18 -53.61
CA ARG A 7 16.58 -10.05 -52.21
C ARG A 7 16.36 -8.61 -51.75
N TRP A 8 15.20 -8.41 -51.14
CA TRP A 8 14.80 -7.16 -50.50
C TRP A 8 15.61 -6.97 -49.22
N GLY A 9 16.59 -6.07 -49.27
CA GLY A 9 17.26 -5.53 -48.08
C GLY A 9 16.48 -4.35 -47.53
N LEU A 10 15.37 -4.63 -46.84
CA LEU A 10 14.76 -3.78 -45.82
C LEU A 10 15.80 -3.63 -44.67
N LEU A 11 16.03 -2.54 -43.95
CA LEU A 11 15.54 -1.18 -43.81
C LEU A 11 16.66 -0.42 -43.03
N PRO A 12 16.75 0.91 -43.10
CA PRO A 12 17.55 1.72 -42.18
C PRO A 12 16.80 1.89 -40.84
N ILE A 13 17.20 2.88 -40.02
CA ILE A 13 16.64 3.27 -38.69
C ILE A 13 17.30 2.42 -37.56
N ILE A 14 17.79 2.90 -36.39
CA ILE A 14 17.34 3.97 -35.49
C ILE A 14 18.48 4.40 -34.51
N TYR A 15 18.67 5.72 -34.36
CA TYR A 15 19.19 6.52 -33.23
C TYR A 15 19.89 5.89 -32.01
N GLU A 16 21.09 6.42 -31.72
CA GLU A 16 21.57 6.63 -30.35
C GLU A 16 20.61 7.58 -29.60
N ARG A 17 20.14 7.14 -28.44
CA ARG A 17 19.28 7.93 -27.55
C ARG A 17 20.01 8.07 -26.21
N PRO A 18 20.54 9.25 -25.85
CA PRO A 18 21.18 9.43 -24.55
C PRO A 18 20.13 9.35 -23.44
N LEU A 19 20.32 8.41 -22.51
CA LEU A 19 19.52 8.26 -21.30
C LEU A 19 19.71 9.51 -20.41
N LYS A 20 18.82 10.49 -20.56
CA LYS A 20 18.61 11.52 -19.54
C LYS A 20 17.98 10.87 -18.31
N ILE A 21 18.81 10.46 -17.36
CA ILE A 21 18.37 10.03 -16.02
C ILE A 21 18.00 11.31 -15.25
N CYS A 22 16.79 11.81 -15.48
CA CYS A 22 16.17 12.81 -14.61
C CYS A 22 15.35 12.04 -13.56
N GLN A 23 16.02 11.46 -12.56
CA GLN A 23 15.37 10.83 -11.42
C GLN A 23 14.72 11.91 -10.54
N ARG A 24 13.49 12.29 -10.87
CA ARG A 24 12.64 13.08 -9.97
C ARG A 24 11.20 12.60 -9.99
N HIS A 25 10.99 11.29 -10.00
CA HIS A 25 9.77 10.71 -9.46
C HIS A 25 10.01 10.46 -7.97
N LYS A 26 9.53 11.37 -7.12
CA LYS A 26 9.43 11.11 -5.68
C LYS A 26 8.35 10.05 -5.53
N GLU A 27 8.74 8.78 -5.58
CA GLU A 27 7.85 7.65 -5.42
C GLU A 27 7.15 7.80 -4.07
N ALA A 28 5.85 8.08 -4.10
CA ALA A 28 5.00 8.05 -2.92
C ALA A 28 4.85 6.58 -2.49
N HIS A 29 5.89 6.04 -1.86
CA HIS A 29 5.92 4.65 -1.45
C HIS A 29 5.20 4.52 -0.09
N MET A 30 4.19 3.66 -0.07
CA MET A 30 3.55 3.20 1.15
C MET A 30 3.94 1.74 1.30
N GLN A 31 4.61 1.39 2.38
CA GLN A 31 4.98 0.01 2.67
C GLN A 31 3.96 -0.59 3.62
N VAL A 32 3.27 -1.65 3.19
CA VAL A 32 2.29 -2.37 4.02
C VAL A 32 2.94 -3.68 4.47
N ASN A 33 3.03 -3.89 5.77
CA ASN A 33 3.54 -5.11 6.36
C ASN A 33 2.43 -5.78 7.16
N VAL A 34 1.97 -6.95 6.68
CA VAL A 34 0.91 -7.73 7.32
C VAL A 34 1.54 -8.88 8.11
N THR A 35 1.21 -8.97 9.39
CA THR A 35 1.70 -10.00 10.31
C THR A 35 0.50 -10.74 10.89
N PHE A 36 0.61 -12.06 11.00
CA PHE A 36 -0.40 -12.92 11.60
C PHE A 36 0.19 -13.56 12.84
N ARG A 37 -0.52 -13.54 13.96
CA ARG A 37 -0.12 -14.12 15.24
C ARG A 37 -1.18 -15.10 15.71
N GLN A 38 -0.77 -16.31 16.09
CA GLN A 38 -1.67 -17.33 16.64
C GLN A 38 -2.85 -17.67 15.68
N MET A 39 -2.63 -17.52 14.38
CA MET A 39 -3.60 -17.84 13.34
C MET A 39 -2.89 -18.23 12.04
N GLU A 40 -3.61 -18.92 11.16
CA GLU A 40 -3.09 -19.27 9.84
C GLU A 40 -3.07 -18.04 8.92
N HIS A 41 -2.07 -18.04 8.03
CA HIS A 41 -1.95 -17.04 7.00
C HIS A 41 -3.06 -17.24 5.96
N SER A 42 -3.71 -16.13 5.58
CA SER A 42 -4.71 -16.11 4.52
C SER A 42 -4.41 -14.98 3.55
N ASP A 43 -4.22 -15.34 2.29
CA ASP A 43 -3.97 -14.37 1.21
C ASP A 43 -5.18 -13.44 1.00
N ALA A 44 -6.39 -13.96 1.19
CA ALA A 44 -7.61 -13.17 1.10
C ALA A 44 -7.63 -12.04 2.15
N LEU A 45 -7.23 -12.33 3.39
CA LEU A 45 -7.14 -11.32 4.45
C LEU A 45 -6.06 -10.28 4.16
N LYS A 46 -4.91 -10.73 3.64
CA LYS A 46 -3.82 -9.84 3.25
C LYS A 46 -4.27 -8.88 2.14
N GLN A 47 -4.87 -9.40 1.08
CA GLN A 47 -5.38 -8.59 -0.02
C GLN A 47 -6.47 -7.61 0.46
N TYR A 48 -7.39 -8.08 1.30
CA TYR A 48 -8.42 -7.23 1.90
C TYR A 48 -7.82 -6.04 2.68
N ALA A 49 -6.79 -6.31 3.49
CA ALA A 49 -6.10 -5.27 4.24
C ALA A 49 -5.38 -4.28 3.29
N GLU A 50 -4.69 -4.77 2.26
CA GLU A 50 -3.98 -3.93 1.28
C GLU A 50 -4.93 -3.02 0.48
N GLU A 51 -6.07 -3.54 0.04
CA GLU A 51 -7.10 -2.77 -0.67
C GLU A 51 -7.66 -1.64 0.20
N LYS A 52 -7.91 -1.92 1.48
CA LYS A 52 -8.40 -0.92 2.45
C LYS A 52 -7.31 0.11 2.76
N MET A 53 -6.08 -0.31 3.00
CA MET A 53 -4.94 0.58 3.26
C MET A 53 -4.65 1.50 2.08
N SER A 54 -4.86 1.04 0.85
CA SER A 54 -4.72 1.85 -0.36
C SER A 54 -5.62 3.08 -0.38
N LYS A 55 -6.77 3.05 0.29
CA LYS A 55 -7.66 4.22 0.46
C LYS A 55 -7.05 5.27 1.38
N LEU A 56 -6.38 4.85 2.45
CA LEU A 56 -5.69 5.73 3.40
C LEU A 56 -4.47 6.41 2.79
N LYS A 57 -3.82 5.78 1.81
CA LYS A 57 -2.68 6.36 1.08
C LYS A 57 -2.99 7.75 0.52
N LYS A 58 -4.21 8.00 0.04
CA LYS A 58 -4.63 9.31 -0.50
C LYS A 58 -4.68 10.42 0.55
N LEU A 59 -4.86 10.03 1.81
CA LEU A 59 -4.96 10.98 2.92
C LEU A 59 -3.56 11.30 3.48
N LEU A 60 -2.63 10.39 3.45
CA LEU A 60 -1.32 10.57 4.10
C LEU A 60 -0.27 11.15 3.14
N LYS A 61 0.67 11.93 3.70
CA LYS A 61 1.85 12.41 2.95
C LYS A 61 2.93 11.32 3.02
N PRO A 62 3.49 10.86 1.88
CA PRO A 62 4.57 9.88 1.85
C PRO A 62 5.88 10.45 2.43
N PRO A 63 6.78 9.60 2.99
CA PRO A 63 6.70 8.13 3.10
C PRO A 63 5.74 7.66 4.20
N VAL A 64 5.08 6.52 3.95
CA VAL A 64 4.14 5.90 4.90
C VAL A 64 4.49 4.43 5.13
N ASP A 65 4.68 4.05 6.39
CA ASP A 65 4.85 2.66 6.81
C ASP A 65 3.59 2.20 7.56
N ALA A 66 2.87 1.23 7.02
CA ALA A 66 1.70 0.64 7.65
C ALA A 66 2.01 -0.78 8.10
N ARG A 67 1.76 -1.06 9.37
CA ARG A 67 1.86 -2.39 9.98
C ARG A 67 0.47 -2.83 10.40
N VAL A 68 0.06 -4.00 9.90
CA VAL A 68 -1.20 -4.64 10.24
C VAL A 68 -0.85 -5.94 10.95
N THR A 69 -1.32 -6.13 12.18
CA THR A 69 -1.15 -7.37 12.92
C THR A 69 -2.51 -7.95 13.26
N PHE A 70 -2.76 -9.15 12.78
CA PHE A 70 -3.94 -9.92 13.12
C PHE A 70 -3.57 -10.93 14.19
N SER A 71 -4.35 -10.98 15.27
CA SER A 71 -4.15 -11.91 16.38
C SER A 71 -5.47 -12.54 16.79
N VAL A 72 -5.44 -13.77 17.28
CA VAL A 72 -6.63 -14.44 17.84
C VAL A 72 -6.35 -14.79 19.29
N GLU A 73 -7.18 -14.28 20.21
CA GLU A 73 -7.06 -14.55 21.64
C GLU A 73 -8.32 -15.26 22.13
N LYS A 74 -8.18 -16.55 22.45
CA LYS A 74 -9.28 -17.44 22.88
C LYS A 74 -10.44 -17.47 21.87
N PHE A 75 -11.42 -16.59 22.03
CA PHE A 75 -12.62 -16.50 21.19
C PHE A 75 -12.79 -15.11 20.56
N SER A 76 -11.82 -14.22 20.71
CA SER A 76 -11.86 -12.87 20.16
C SER A 76 -10.77 -12.67 19.12
N HIS A 77 -11.16 -12.07 18.01
CA HIS A 77 -10.24 -11.65 16.95
C HIS A 77 -9.79 -10.22 17.22
N ILE A 78 -8.49 -9.99 17.18
CA ILE A 78 -7.86 -8.71 17.47
C ILE A 78 -7.15 -8.22 16.20
N ALA A 79 -7.44 -6.99 15.80
CA ALA A 79 -6.78 -6.32 14.70
C ALA A 79 -6.03 -5.09 15.21
N ASP A 80 -4.71 -5.13 15.13
CA ASP A 80 -3.81 -4.03 15.47
C ASP A 80 -3.30 -3.35 14.21
N LEU A 81 -3.54 -2.05 14.10
CA LEU A 81 -3.08 -1.20 13.01
C LEU A 81 -2.13 -0.14 13.57
N ALA A 82 -0.92 -0.09 13.02
CA ALA A 82 0.07 0.92 13.34
C ALA A 82 0.59 1.57 12.05
N ILE A 83 0.35 2.87 11.89
CA ILE A 83 0.78 3.63 10.72
C ILE A 83 1.78 4.70 11.18
N ASN A 84 2.95 4.74 10.54
CA ASN A 84 3.94 5.79 10.70
C ASN A 84 4.00 6.61 9.41
N ALA A 85 3.74 7.91 9.52
CA ALA A 85 3.82 8.84 8.40
C ALA A 85 4.58 10.10 8.84
N GLY A 86 5.74 10.34 8.22
CA GLY A 86 6.51 11.59 8.41
C GLY A 86 6.83 11.95 9.86
N GLY A 87 7.08 10.96 10.73
CA GLY A 87 7.40 11.16 12.14
C GLY A 87 6.20 11.13 13.10
N VAL A 88 4.99 10.91 12.58
CA VAL A 88 3.79 10.70 13.41
C VAL A 88 3.38 9.24 13.37
N THR A 89 3.25 8.64 14.55
CA THR A 89 2.76 7.27 14.72
C THR A 89 1.30 7.30 15.16
N ILE A 90 0.45 6.60 14.42
CA ILE A 90 -1.00 6.49 14.63
C ILE A 90 -1.30 5.02 14.83
N ASN A 91 -1.85 4.68 15.99
CA ASN A 91 -2.13 3.30 16.37
C ASN A 91 -3.61 3.13 16.71
N ALA A 92 -4.18 1.99 16.33
CA ALA A 92 -5.51 1.56 16.72
C ALA A 92 -5.52 0.05 16.93
N SER A 93 -6.23 -0.38 17.96
CA SER A 93 -6.49 -1.78 18.27
C SER A 93 -7.98 -1.94 18.51
N GLU A 94 -8.53 -3.03 17.99
CA GLU A 94 -9.93 -3.43 18.20
C GLU A 94 -10.04 -4.95 18.36
N LYS A 95 -11.01 -5.35 19.19
CA LYS A 95 -11.38 -6.74 19.42
C LYS A 95 -12.84 -6.96 19.09
N SER A 96 -13.17 -8.06 18.43
CA SER A 96 -14.54 -8.45 18.08
C SER A 96 -14.64 -9.96 17.89
N GLU A 97 -15.86 -10.45 17.66
CA GLU A 97 -16.15 -11.86 17.39
C GLU A 97 -15.78 -12.31 15.97
N ASP A 98 -15.52 -11.37 15.05
CA ASP A 98 -15.10 -11.64 13.68
C ASP A 98 -13.88 -10.76 13.32
N MET A 99 -12.90 -11.37 12.64
CA MET A 99 -11.67 -10.72 12.21
C MET A 99 -11.90 -9.57 11.22
N TYR A 100 -12.82 -9.74 10.26
CA TYR A 100 -13.12 -8.69 9.29
C TYR A 100 -13.73 -7.47 9.98
N SER A 101 -14.62 -7.72 10.94
CA SER A 101 -15.25 -6.69 11.76
C SER A 101 -14.22 -5.96 12.63
N SER A 102 -13.32 -6.68 13.30
CA SER A 102 -12.22 -6.07 14.07
C SER A 102 -11.36 -5.15 13.21
N PHE A 103 -11.02 -5.58 11.99
CA PHE A 103 -10.24 -4.77 11.06
C PHE A 103 -10.97 -3.49 10.66
N ASP A 104 -12.25 -3.57 10.28
CA ASP A 104 -13.02 -2.41 9.84
C ASP A 104 -13.25 -1.39 10.96
N LEU A 105 -13.42 -1.86 12.20
CA LEU A 105 -13.47 -0.99 13.39
C LEU A 105 -12.12 -0.28 13.60
N ALA A 106 -11.01 -1.03 13.53
CA ALA A 106 -9.67 -0.47 13.70
C ALA A 106 -9.37 0.55 12.58
N TYR A 107 -9.74 0.22 11.34
CA TYR A 107 -9.63 1.10 10.18
C TYR A 107 -10.39 2.41 10.40
N SER A 108 -11.63 2.34 10.89
CA SER A 108 -12.46 3.52 11.18
C SER A 108 -11.84 4.40 12.28
N LYS A 109 -11.23 3.79 13.31
CA LYS A 109 -10.47 4.53 14.33
C LYS A 109 -9.28 5.27 13.73
N ILE A 110 -8.47 4.60 12.90
CA ILE A 110 -7.33 5.21 12.21
C ILE A 110 -7.78 6.37 11.33
N GLU A 111 -8.84 6.19 10.54
CA GLU A 111 -9.34 7.24 9.65
C GLU A 111 -9.73 8.50 10.45
N ARG A 112 -10.44 8.34 11.56
CA ARG A 112 -10.80 9.44 12.46
C ARG A 112 -9.56 10.13 13.05
N GLN A 113 -8.54 9.38 13.45
CA GLN A 113 -7.30 9.94 13.97
C GLN A 113 -6.55 10.76 12.91
N ILE A 114 -6.48 10.27 11.67
CA ILE A 114 -5.84 10.97 10.55
C ILE A 114 -6.55 12.28 10.24
N ARG A 115 -7.90 12.28 10.20
CA ARG A 115 -8.70 13.50 9.96
C ARG A 115 -8.46 14.54 11.05
N LYS A 116 -8.56 14.14 12.32
CA LYS A 116 -8.27 15.01 13.48
C LYS A 116 -6.85 15.57 13.43
N TYR A 117 -5.87 14.76 13.04
CA TYR A 117 -4.49 15.22 12.91
C TYR A 117 -4.35 16.28 11.81
N LYS A 118 -4.96 16.05 10.64
CA LYS A 118 -4.97 17.03 9.54
C LYS A 118 -5.62 18.36 9.92
N GLU A 119 -6.79 18.30 10.56
CA GLU A 119 -7.52 19.49 11.02
C GLU A 119 -6.66 20.36 11.96
N LYS A 120 -5.94 19.71 12.89
CA LYS A 120 -5.02 20.41 13.81
C LYS A 120 -3.83 21.05 13.09
N GLN A 121 -3.32 20.43 12.02
CA GLN A 121 -2.21 20.98 11.23
C GLN A 121 -2.64 22.15 10.34
N GLN A 122 -3.91 22.16 9.90
CA GLN A 122 -4.44 23.24 9.06
C GLN A 122 -4.82 24.49 9.86
N ASN A 123 -5.23 24.33 11.12
CA ASN A 123 -5.65 25.44 11.99
C ASN A 123 -4.49 26.10 12.75
N ARG A 124 -3.26 26.00 12.26
CA ARG A 124 -2.04 26.49 12.90
C ARG A 124 -1.26 27.37 11.94
#